data_AF-A0AAV9HSY2-F1
#
_entry.id   AF-A0AAV9HSY2-F1
#
_cell.length_a   1.000
_cell.length_b   1.000
_cell.length_c   1.000
_cell.angle_alpha   90.00
_cell.angle_beta   90.00
_cell.angle_gamma   90.00
#
_symmetry.space_group_name_H-M   'P 1'
#
loop_
_entity.id
_entity.type
_entity.pdbx_description
1 polymer ?
#
loop_
_entity_poly.entity_id
_entity_poly.type
_entity_poly.pdbx_seq_one_letter_code
_entity_poly.pdbx_strand_id
1 'polypeptide(L)' 'KKGKSRIILVRLISMAQTGFFYTFNRPRTALPMSMIKYDPIIRRRVLFLEQKRKGNK' A
#
# COMPACT_ATOMS: atom_id res chain seq x y z
N LYS A 1 24.06 12.17 -10.17
CA LYS A 1 23.13 11.43 -9.28
C LYS A 1 21.74 11.46 -9.89
N LYS A 2 21.16 10.32 -10.26
CA LYS A 2 19.79 10.26 -10.83
C LYS A 2 18.78 10.66 -9.74
N GLY A 3 17.91 11.63 -10.04
CA GLY A 3 16.87 12.08 -9.13
C GLY A 3 15.86 10.97 -8.81
N LYS A 4 15.39 10.90 -7.55
CA LYS A 4 14.32 9.96 -7.17
C LYS A 4 13.00 10.45 -7.73
N SER A 5 12.14 9.52 -8.17
CA SER A 5 10.79 9.86 -8.67
C SER A 5 9.94 10.54 -7.60
N ARG A 6 9.17 11.56 -8.00
CA ARG A 6 8.19 12.27 -7.17
C ARG A 6 7.03 11.35 -6.74
N ILE A 7 6.58 10.51 -7.66
CA ILE A 7 5.51 9.53 -7.45
C ILE A 7 6.14 8.16 -7.17
N ILE A 8 5.60 7.46 -6.19
CA ILE A 8 5.98 6.09 -5.85
C ILE A 8 4.78 5.16 -5.96
N LEU A 9 5.04 3.95 -6.43
CA LEU A 9 4.08 2.86 -6.41
C LEU A 9 4.19 2.14 -5.06
N VAL A 10 3.05 2.03 -4.38
CA VAL A 10 2.92 1.44 -3.04
C VAL A 10 1.95 0.26 -3.08
N ARG A 11 2.14 -0.66 -2.14
CA ARG A 11 1.25 -1.81 -1.93
C ARG A 11 0.44 -1.57 -0.66
N LEU A 12 -0.87 -1.65 -0.78
CA LEU A 12 -1.83 -1.60 0.31
C LEU A 12 -2.21 -3.03 0.66
N ILE A 13 -1.80 -3.52 1.84
CA ILE A 13 -2.02 -4.90 2.28
C ILE A 13 -3.30 -4.98 3.10
N SER A 14 -4.10 -6.04 2.87
CA SER A 14 -5.28 -6.35 3.66
C SER A 14 -4.93 -6.65 5.12
N MET A 15 -5.59 -5.99 6.07
CA MET A 15 -5.42 -6.26 7.50
C MET A 15 -6.07 -7.57 7.95
N ALA A 16 -6.85 -8.22 7.08
CA ALA A 16 -7.38 -9.57 7.33
C ALA A 16 -6.35 -10.69 7.12
N GLN A 17 -5.06 -10.36 6.88
CA GLN A 17 -3.95 -11.31 6.73
C GLN A 17 -4.16 -12.36 5.61
N THR A 18 -4.98 -12.04 4.61
CA THR A 18 -5.29 -12.92 3.48
C THR A 18 -4.17 -12.96 2.43
N GLY A 19 -3.21 -12.04 2.51
CA GLY A 19 -2.17 -11.84 1.49
C GLY A 19 -2.62 -11.02 0.27
N PHE A 20 -3.91 -10.65 0.18
CA PHE A 20 -4.39 -9.78 -0.88
C PHE A 20 -3.91 -8.34 -0.70
N PHE A 21 -3.57 -7.68 -1.81
CA PHE A 21 -3.10 -6.29 -1.81
C PHE A 21 -3.56 -5.54 -3.06
N TYR A 22 -3.66 -4.23 -2.93
CA TYR A 22 -3.81 -3.32 -4.05
C TYR A 22 -2.53 -2.55 -4.33
N THR A 23 -2.33 -2.14 -5.57
CA THR A 23 -1.27 -1.22 -5.98
C THR A 23 -1.84 0.18 -6.16
N PHE A 24 -1.14 1.18 -5.65
CA PHE A 24 -1.52 2.58 -5.75
C PHE A 24 -0.32 3.47 -6.02
N ASN A 25 -0.57 4.60 -6.66
CA ASN A 25 0.44 5.64 -6.84
C ASN A 25 0.20 6.75 -5.83
N ARG A 26 1.25 7.15 -5.10
CA ARG A 26 1.20 8.32 -4.22
C ARG A 26 2.44 9.21 -4.36
N PRO A 27 2.34 10.52 -4.06
CA PRO A 27 3.52 11.37 -3.88
C PRO A 27 4.38 10.85 -2.71
N ARG A 28 5.70 10.89 -2.87
CA ARG A 28 6.66 10.43 -1.87
C ARG A 28 6.61 11.23 -0.56
N THR A 29 6.26 12.51 -0.65
CA THR A 29 6.15 13.44 0.49
C THR A 29 4.84 13.29 1.27
N ALA A 30 3.85 12.57 0.72
CA ALA A 30 2.58 12.35 1.40
C ALA A 30 2.71 11.32 2.54
N LEU A 31 1.76 11.36 3.47
CA LEU A 31 1.63 10.36 4.53
C LEU A 31 1.28 8.97 3.95
N PRO A 32 1.57 7.87 4.68
CA PRO A 32 1.18 6.52 4.27
C PRO A 32 -0.33 6.40 4.11
N MET A 33 -0.75 5.60 3.13
CA MET A 33 -2.16 5.44 2.79
C MET A 33 -2.86 4.38 3.66
N SER A 34 -4.09 4.65 4.05
CA SER A 34 -5.02 3.67 4.65
C SER A 34 -6.39 3.79 3.97
N MET A 35 -7.03 2.67 3.67
CA MET A 35 -8.31 2.64 2.95
C MET A 35 -9.17 1.46 3.39
N ILE A 36 -10.49 1.62 3.39
CA ILE A 36 -11.42 0.50 3.51
C ILE A 36 -11.79 0.04 2.10
N LYS A 37 -11.42 -1.20 1.74
CA LYS A 37 -11.72 -1.81 0.43
C LYS A 37 -12.20 -3.24 0.58
N TYR A 38 -12.78 -3.76 -0.51
CA TYR A 38 -13.20 -5.16 -0.58
C TYR A 38 -11.99 -6.09 -0.71
N ASP A 39 -11.95 -7.12 0.12
CA ASP A 39 -11.01 -8.23 -0.02
C ASP A 39 -11.74 -9.43 -0.64
N PRO A 40 -11.35 -9.90 -1.84
CA PRO A 40 -12.04 -10.98 -2.54
C PRO A 40 -11.87 -12.35 -1.87
N ILE A 41 -10.86 -12.53 -1.02
CA ILE A 41 -10.59 -13.82 -0.36
C ILE A 41 -11.62 -14.07 0.74
N ILE A 42 -11.88 -13.07 1.58
CA ILE A 42 -12.86 -13.14 2.68
C ILE A 42 -14.24 -12.60 2.30
N ARG A 43 -14.36 -11.98 1.12
CA ARG A 43 -15.58 -11.39 0.57
C ARG A 43 -16.21 -10.32 1.44
N ARG A 44 -15.39 -9.47 2.06
CA ARG A 44 -15.82 -8.40 2.97
C ARG A 44 -15.00 -7.13 2.77
N ARG A 45 -15.55 -5.99 3.18
CA ARG A 45 -14.80 -4.72 3.23
C ARG A 45 -13.94 -4.70 4.49
N VAL A 46 -12.64 -4.50 4.31
CA VAL A 46 -11.64 -4.47 5.38
C VAL A 46 -10.69 -3.30 5.22
N LEU A 47 -9.98 -3.00 6.30
CA LEU A 47 -8.92 -2.00 6.30
C LEU A 47 -7.71 -2.53 5.53
N PHE A 48 -7.17 -1.69 4.66
CA PHE A 48 -5.91 -1.88 3.97
C PHE A 48 -4.93 -0.81 4.41
N LEU A 49 -3.69 -1.22 4.71
CA LEU A 49 -2.61 -0.32 5.13
C LEU A 49 -1.41 -0.40 4.18
N GLU A 50 -0.77 0.73 3.93
CA GLU A 50 0.43 0.79 3.11
C GLU A 50 1.58 -0.01 3.72
N GLN A 51 2.16 -0.89 2.93
CA GLN A 51 3.38 -1.60 3.29
C GLN A 51 4.55 -0.60 3.33
N LYS A 52 5.12 -0.39 4.52
CA LYS A 52 6.38 0.36 4.66
C LYS A 52 7.47 -0.34 3.86
N ARG A 53 8.04 0.33 2.87
CA ARG A 53 9.29 -0.11 2.23
C ARG A 53 10.39 -0.08 3.29
N LYS A 54 10.84 -1.26 3.73
CA LYS A 54 12.09 -1.39 4.48
C LYS A 54 13.21 -0.99 3.51
N GLY A 55 13.95 0.09 3.82
CA GLY A 55 15.14 0.41 3.06
C GLY A 55 16.10 -0.78 3.19
N ASN A 56 16.61 -1.29 2.07
CA ASN A 56 17.72 -2.24 2.11
C ASN A 56 18.85 -1.55 2.87
N LYS A 57 19.20 -2.11 4.04
CA LYS A 57 20.44 -1.77 4.74
C LYS A 57 21.60 -2.33 3.94
#